data_AF-A0A938N9K0-F1
#
_entry.id   AF-A0A938N9K0-F1
#
_cell.length_a   1.000
_cell.length_b   1.000
_cell.length_c   1.000
_cell.angle_alpha   90.00
_cell.angle_beta   90.00
_cell.angle_gamma   90.00
#
_symmetry.space_group_name_H-M   'P 1'
#
loop_
_entity.id
_entity.type
_entity.pdbx_description
1 polymer ?
#
loop_
_entity_poly.entity_id
_entity_poly.type
_entity_poly.pdbx_seq_one_letter_code
_entity_poly.pdbx_strand_id
1 'polypeptide(L)'
;MTNVLLRAAMLCPVVVLSSCYTPGGGLMPTSGRGFTYISTPTQPLTIKIVNVCKLDPAGEPEVFREWRLAPGRQLTFKFIAGKGDHASERPDQLLWEDWEAGTTVGTLRNQMPCPPSVCRRIDVEIRSPEPWPVEDASKEVDTKAGGTDRQPDKDPREIYDP
;
A
#
# COMPACT_ATOMS: atom_id res chain seq x y z
N MET A 1 59.98 -32.76 -11.70
CA MET A 1 59.54 -31.48 -11.09
C MET A 1 58.14 -31.19 -11.56
N THR A 2 57.17 -31.39 -10.67
CA THR A 2 55.72 -31.26 -10.85
C THR A 2 55.30 -29.81 -10.64
N ASN A 3 54.49 -29.24 -11.54
CA ASN A 3 53.71 -28.04 -11.26
C ASN A 3 52.26 -28.24 -11.71
N VAL A 4 51.40 -28.53 -10.74
CA VAL A 4 49.95 -28.58 -10.87
C VAL A 4 49.45 -27.13 -10.81
N LEU A 5 49.04 -26.58 -11.94
CA LEU A 5 48.37 -25.28 -12.01
C LEU A 5 46.91 -25.44 -11.56
N LEU A 6 46.64 -25.16 -10.28
CA LEU A 6 45.29 -24.95 -9.78
C LEU A 6 44.69 -23.72 -10.47
N ARG A 7 43.73 -23.93 -11.38
CA ARG A 7 42.86 -22.88 -11.91
C ARG A 7 41.75 -22.61 -10.89
N ALA A 8 41.93 -21.58 -10.08
CA ALA A 8 40.87 -21.04 -9.23
C ALA A 8 39.84 -20.32 -10.12
N ALA A 9 38.73 -20.98 -10.40
CA ALA A 9 37.57 -20.36 -11.03
C ALA A 9 36.90 -19.44 -10.01
N MET A 10 37.18 -18.14 -10.12
CA MET A 10 36.55 -17.09 -9.32
C MET A 10 35.10 -16.93 -9.78
N LEU A 11 34.17 -17.64 -9.12
CA LEU A 11 32.73 -17.40 -9.26
C LEU A 11 32.41 -16.03 -8.67
N CYS A 12 32.16 -15.05 -9.54
CA CYS A 12 31.65 -13.74 -9.18
C CYS A 12 30.15 -13.87 -8.85
N PRO A 13 29.70 -13.68 -7.59
CA PRO A 13 28.27 -13.69 -7.31
C PRO A 13 27.67 -12.41 -7.88
N VAL A 14 26.80 -12.55 -8.86
CA VAL A 14 25.97 -11.45 -9.37
C VAL A 14 24.97 -11.12 -8.26
N VAL A 15 25.29 -10.11 -7.45
CA VAL A 15 24.38 -9.54 -6.47
C VAL A 15 23.26 -8.86 -7.26
N VAL A 16 22.12 -9.53 -7.36
CA VAL A 16 20.89 -8.94 -7.87
C VAL A 16 20.54 -7.77 -6.94
N LEU A 17 20.66 -6.55 -7.46
CA LEU A 17 20.20 -5.33 -6.79
C LEU A 17 18.66 -5.37 -6.73
N SER A 18 18.11 -6.16 -5.82
CA SER A 18 16.74 -5.96 -5.38
C SER A 18 16.69 -4.58 -4.71
N SER A 19 16.14 -3.61 -5.43
CA SER A 19 15.79 -2.29 -4.90
C SER A 19 14.74 -2.48 -3.81
N CYS A 20 15.18 -2.81 -2.59
CA CYS A 20 14.33 -2.89 -1.42
C CYS A 20 13.79 -1.49 -1.13
N TYR A 21 12.55 -1.26 -1.55
CA TYR A 21 11.82 -0.03 -1.24
C TYR A 21 11.56 0.02 0.26
N THR A 22 12.36 0.84 0.95
CA THR A 22 12.19 1.10 2.37
C THR A 22 11.03 2.10 2.52
N PRO A 23 10.06 1.90 3.44
CA PRO A 23 9.00 2.87 3.69
C PRO A 23 9.62 4.15 4.30
N GLY A 24 10.04 5.06 3.43
CA GLY A 24 10.71 6.30 3.78
C GLY A 24 9.77 7.50 3.58
N GLY A 25 8.76 7.67 4.43
CA GLY A 25 8.05 8.95 4.51
C GLY A 25 8.94 9.98 5.20
N GLY A 26 9.01 11.19 4.65
CA GLY A 26 9.84 12.27 5.23
C GLY A 26 9.79 13.59 4.45
N LEU A 27 10.36 14.62 5.07
CA LEU A 27 10.59 15.94 4.46
C LEU A 27 11.76 15.84 3.46
N MET A 28 11.60 16.40 2.25
CA MET A 28 12.61 16.37 1.18
C MET A 28 13.09 14.96 0.78
N PRO A 29 12.18 14.07 0.33
CA PRO A 29 12.57 12.74 -0.16
C PRO A 29 13.53 12.86 -1.36
N THR A 30 14.69 12.23 -1.22
CA THR A 30 15.71 12.16 -2.28
C THR A 30 15.15 11.48 -3.53
N SER A 31 15.53 11.99 -4.70
CA SER A 31 15.22 11.38 -6.00
C SER A 31 16.11 10.16 -6.24
N GLY A 32 15.57 9.15 -6.94
CA GLY A 32 16.31 7.92 -7.30
C GLY A 32 16.02 6.68 -6.43
N ARG A 33 15.44 6.84 -5.24
CA ARG A 33 14.87 5.72 -4.46
C ARG A 33 13.36 5.65 -4.67
N GLY A 34 12.79 4.45 -4.61
CA GLY A 34 11.34 4.30 -4.54
C GLY A 34 10.86 4.19 -3.10
N PHE A 35 9.65 4.68 -2.90
CA PHE A 35 8.91 4.66 -1.66
C PHE A 35 7.77 3.68 -1.82
N THR A 36 7.63 2.77 -0.86
CA THR A 36 6.55 1.79 -0.84
C THR A 36 5.80 1.89 0.47
N TYR A 37 4.48 1.98 0.37
CA TYR A 37 3.56 2.04 1.51
C TYR A 37 2.51 0.95 1.34
N ILE A 38 2.23 0.23 2.42
CA ILE A 38 1.28 -0.88 2.45
C ILE A 38 0.14 -0.49 3.38
N SER A 39 -1.08 -0.52 2.86
CA SER A 39 -2.29 -0.25 3.63
C SER A 39 -2.82 -1.56 4.23
N THR A 40 -2.93 -1.63 5.55
CA THR A 40 -3.47 -2.81 6.25
C THR A 40 -4.92 -2.54 6.68
N PRO A 41 -5.74 -3.57 6.96
CA PRO A 41 -7.10 -3.38 7.44
C PRO A 41 -7.20 -2.59 8.75
N THR A 42 -6.22 -2.77 9.63
CA THR A 42 -6.15 -2.06 10.91
C THR A 42 -5.56 -0.65 10.79
N GLN A 43 -4.79 -0.38 9.73
CA GLN A 43 -4.18 0.92 9.45
C GLN A 43 -4.36 1.28 7.97
N PRO A 44 -5.57 1.71 7.56
CA PRO A 44 -5.78 2.19 6.20
C PRO A 44 -4.98 3.47 5.96
N LEU A 45 -4.18 3.52 4.89
CA LEU A 45 -3.28 4.64 4.62
C LEU A 45 -3.85 5.61 3.58
N THR A 46 -3.63 6.90 3.82
CA THR A 46 -3.75 7.96 2.83
C THR A 46 -2.38 8.59 2.65
N ILE A 47 -1.92 8.68 1.41
CA ILE A 47 -0.59 9.22 1.07
C ILE A 47 -0.82 10.48 0.25
N LYS A 48 -0.20 11.58 0.67
CA LYS A 48 -0.29 12.89 0.03
C LYS A 48 1.11 13.37 -0.34
N ILE A 49 1.28 13.83 -1.56
CA ILE A 49 2.44 14.61 -1.99
C ILE A 49 2.03 16.07 -1.95
N VAL A 50 2.74 16.85 -1.15
CA VAL A 50 2.45 18.26 -0.89
C VAL A 50 3.57 19.13 -1.47
N ASN A 51 3.20 20.19 -2.16
CA ASN A 51 4.11 21.20 -2.67
C ASN A 51 4.29 22.32 -1.63
N VAL A 52 5.44 22.36 -0.97
CA VAL A 52 5.72 23.35 0.07
C VAL A 52 6.17 24.71 -0.48
N CYS A 53 6.48 24.80 -1.78
CA CYS A 53 6.85 26.06 -2.43
C CYS A 53 5.67 26.80 -3.05
N LYS A 54 4.52 26.14 -3.22
CA LYS A 54 3.28 26.77 -3.64
C LYS A 54 2.31 26.76 -2.47
N LEU A 55 1.85 27.94 -2.10
CA LEU A 55 0.86 28.11 -1.07
C LEU A 55 -0.50 28.37 -1.73
N ASP A 56 -1.52 27.72 -1.20
CA ASP A 56 -2.91 27.99 -1.53
C ASP A 56 -3.31 29.40 -1.04
N PRO A 57 -4.46 29.95 -1.48
CA PRO A 57 -4.93 31.26 -1.03
C PRO A 57 -5.09 31.41 0.49
N ALA A 58 -5.21 30.29 1.21
CA ALA A 58 -5.29 30.23 2.66
C ALA A 58 -3.92 30.24 3.38
N GLY A 59 -2.80 30.24 2.63
CA GLY A 59 -1.44 30.19 3.18
C GLY A 59 -0.92 28.79 3.51
N GLU A 60 -1.68 27.74 3.16
CA GLU A 60 -1.29 26.35 3.38
C GLU A 60 -0.57 25.75 2.16
N PRO A 61 0.35 24.80 2.34
CA PRO A 61 0.99 24.09 1.24
C PRO A 61 -0.01 23.34 0.33
N GLU A 62 0.12 23.52 -0.98
CA GLU A 62 -0.77 22.93 -1.98
C GLU A 62 -0.62 21.40 -2.03
N VAL A 63 -1.74 20.65 -1.98
CA VAL A 63 -1.72 19.19 -2.17
C VAL A 63 -1.60 18.88 -3.67
N PHE A 64 -0.43 18.40 -4.07
CA PHE A 64 -0.15 18.05 -5.46
C PHE A 64 -0.84 16.75 -5.88
N ARG A 65 -0.80 15.71 -5.03
CA ARG A 65 -1.44 14.42 -5.32
C ARG A 65 -1.80 13.67 -4.06
N GLU A 66 -2.99 13.06 -4.04
CA GLU A 66 -3.47 12.19 -2.95
C GLU A 66 -3.80 10.79 -3.48
N TRP A 67 -3.46 9.77 -2.69
CA TRP A 67 -3.92 8.40 -2.86
C TRP A 67 -4.56 7.90 -1.57
N ARG A 68 -5.81 7.45 -1.67
CA ARG A 68 -6.51 6.74 -0.60
C ARG A 68 -6.40 5.25 -0.86
N LEU A 69 -5.50 4.58 -0.16
CA LEU A 69 -5.30 3.15 -0.37
C LEU A 69 -6.38 2.36 0.35
N ALA A 70 -6.96 1.40 -0.36
CA ALA A 70 -7.79 0.38 0.26
C ALA A 70 -6.92 -0.58 1.08
N PRO A 71 -7.46 -1.21 2.14
CA PRO A 71 -6.80 -2.31 2.82
C PRO A 71 -6.33 -3.41 1.86
N GLY A 72 -5.12 -3.94 2.07
CA GLY A 72 -4.53 -4.98 1.20
C GLY A 72 -3.91 -4.43 -0.09
N ARG A 73 -3.88 -3.11 -0.27
CA ARG A 73 -3.19 -2.45 -1.39
C ARG A 73 -1.84 -1.88 -0.96
N GLN A 74 -0.94 -1.80 -1.91
CA GLN A 74 0.40 -1.22 -1.76
C GLN A 74 0.64 -0.17 -2.85
N LEU A 75 1.06 1.03 -2.49
CA LEU A 75 1.46 2.06 -3.44
C LEU A 75 2.98 2.10 -3.47
N THR A 76 3.56 2.00 -4.66
CA THR A 76 4.98 2.25 -4.88
C THR A 76 5.14 3.42 -5.81
N PHE A 77 6.00 4.37 -5.45
CA PHE A 77 6.33 5.50 -6.31
C PHE A 77 7.79 5.90 -6.20
N LYS A 78 8.32 6.58 -7.22
CA LYS A 78 9.67 7.15 -7.22
C LYS A 78 9.68 8.48 -7.94
N PHE A 79 10.66 9.31 -7.58
CA PHE A 79 10.92 10.57 -8.27
C PHE A 79 12.18 10.47 -9.12
N ILE A 80 12.12 10.94 -10.36
CA ILE A 80 13.26 11.05 -11.26
C ILE A 80 13.58 12.54 -11.45
N ALA A 81 14.79 12.92 -11.04
CA ALA A 81 15.21 14.32 -11.06
C ALA A 81 15.31 14.88 -12.48
N GLY A 82 14.79 16.10 -12.70
CA GLY A 82 15.01 16.87 -13.93
C GLY A 82 14.55 16.19 -15.22
N LYS A 83 13.56 15.31 -15.14
CA LYS A 83 12.96 14.60 -16.28
C LYS A 83 11.55 15.07 -16.65
N GLY A 84 11.04 16.13 -16.01
CA GLY A 84 9.78 16.74 -16.41
C GLY A 84 9.91 17.55 -17.70
N ASP A 85 8.81 17.64 -18.45
CA ASP A 85 8.78 18.17 -19.83
C ASP A 85 9.07 19.67 -19.96
N HIS A 86 9.12 20.42 -18.85
CA HIS A 86 9.33 21.88 -18.85
C HIS A 86 10.74 22.28 -18.41
N ALA A 87 11.58 22.69 -19.37
CA ALA A 87 12.99 23.02 -19.14
C ALA A 87 13.22 24.26 -18.25
N SER A 88 12.28 25.21 -18.19
CA SER A 88 12.39 26.45 -17.41
C SER A 88 12.19 26.25 -15.90
N GLU A 89 11.28 25.34 -15.52
CA GLU A 89 10.98 25.05 -14.11
C GLU A 89 11.68 23.79 -13.60
N ARG A 90 12.27 23.00 -14.51
CA ARG A 90 12.90 21.69 -14.24
C ARG A 90 12.09 20.84 -13.24
N PRO A 91 10.82 20.53 -13.54
CA PRO A 91 10.06 19.63 -12.70
C PRO A 91 10.71 18.25 -12.67
N ASP A 92 10.56 17.57 -11.55
CA ASP A 92 10.92 16.17 -11.44
C ASP A 92 9.80 15.33 -12.06
N GLN A 93 10.05 14.05 -12.33
CA GLN A 93 9.04 13.13 -12.83
C GLN A 93 8.65 12.16 -11.72
N LEU A 94 7.37 12.10 -11.38
CA LEU A 94 6.79 11.11 -10.48
C LEU A 94 6.39 9.89 -11.29
N LEU A 95 6.85 8.70 -10.89
CA LEU A 95 6.36 7.42 -11.41
C LEU A 95 5.70 6.66 -10.27
N TRP A 96 4.55 6.02 -10.52
CA TRP A 96 3.84 5.26 -9.49
C TRP A 96 3.04 4.08 -10.05
N GLU A 97 2.69 3.15 -9.17
CA GLU A 97 1.80 2.03 -9.46
C GLU A 97 1.15 1.53 -8.17
N ASP A 98 -0.11 1.09 -8.30
CA ASP A 98 -0.86 0.45 -7.24
C ASP A 98 -0.80 -1.08 -7.38
N TRP A 99 -0.32 -1.73 -6.33
CA TRP A 99 -0.11 -3.17 -6.25
C TRP A 99 -1.04 -3.83 -5.23
N GLU A 100 -1.15 -5.15 -5.34
CA GLU A 100 -1.56 -5.98 -4.21
C GLU A 100 -0.44 -6.01 -3.16
N ALA A 101 -0.82 -6.03 -1.88
CA ALA A 101 0.14 -6.07 -0.78
C ALA A 101 1.07 -7.30 -0.88
N GLY A 102 2.37 -7.08 -0.71
CA GLY A 102 3.39 -8.14 -0.81
C GLY A 102 4.02 -8.27 -2.20
N THR A 103 3.59 -7.46 -3.18
CA THR A 103 4.25 -7.40 -4.49
C THR A 103 5.66 -6.84 -4.33
N THR A 104 6.67 -7.62 -4.71
CA THR A 104 8.09 -7.27 -4.59
C THR A 104 8.73 -6.80 -5.89
N VAL A 105 8.18 -7.18 -7.04
CA VAL A 105 8.70 -6.85 -8.37
C VAL A 105 7.60 -6.27 -9.25
N GLY A 106 7.93 -5.25 -10.03
CA GLY A 106 6.97 -4.58 -10.90
C GLY A 106 7.57 -3.39 -11.63
N THR A 107 6.92 -2.97 -12.70
CA THR A 107 7.26 -1.75 -13.44
C THR A 107 6.24 -0.67 -13.11
N LEU A 108 6.71 0.53 -12.76
CA LEU A 108 5.84 1.69 -12.53
C LEU A 108 5.39 2.25 -13.88
N ARG A 109 4.11 2.12 -14.22
CA ARG A 109 3.59 2.51 -15.54
C ARG A 109 3.02 3.91 -15.58
N ASN A 110 2.53 4.40 -14.45
CA ASN A 110 1.97 5.74 -14.38
C ASN A 110 3.10 6.75 -14.17
N GLN A 111 3.04 7.86 -14.89
CA GLN A 111 4.04 8.92 -14.80
C GLN A 111 3.41 10.30 -14.97
N MET A 112 3.93 11.29 -14.25
CA MET A 112 3.51 12.69 -14.38
C MET A 112 4.62 13.65 -13.94
N PRO A 113 4.68 14.89 -14.46
CA PRO A 113 5.57 15.91 -13.93
C PRO A 113 5.15 16.26 -12.50
N CYS A 114 6.11 16.41 -11.58
CA CYS A 114 5.86 16.76 -10.19
C CYS A 114 6.81 17.88 -9.72
N PRO A 115 6.51 18.55 -8.60
CA PRO A 115 7.39 19.55 -8.02
C PRO A 115 8.81 19.02 -7.77
N PRO A 116 9.84 19.89 -7.86
CA PRO A 116 11.22 19.50 -7.62
C PRO A 116 11.43 19.07 -6.16
N SER A 117 12.53 18.35 -5.89
CA SER A 117 12.81 17.75 -4.57
C SER A 117 12.77 18.71 -3.39
N VAL A 118 13.22 19.95 -3.60
CA VAL A 118 13.27 21.00 -2.57
C VAL A 118 11.89 21.53 -2.21
N CYS A 119 10.90 21.31 -3.08
CA CYS A 119 9.54 21.82 -2.95
C CYS A 119 8.52 20.75 -2.60
N ARG A 120 8.93 19.51 -2.30
CA ARG A 120 7.99 18.41 -2.02
C ARG A 120 8.13 17.83 -0.62
N ARG A 121 6.99 17.45 -0.04
CA ARG A 121 6.87 16.69 1.19
C ARG A 121 5.92 15.51 0.97
N ILE A 122 6.25 14.35 1.54
CA ILE A 122 5.35 13.19 1.57
C ILE A 122 4.69 13.15 2.94
N ASP A 123 3.38 13.33 2.95
CA ASP A 123 2.55 13.22 4.15
C ASP A 123 1.82 11.87 4.11
N VAL A 124 1.92 11.10 5.19
CA VAL A 124 1.28 9.79 5.33
C VAL A 124 0.36 9.86 6.53
N GLU A 125 -0.92 9.62 6.27
CA GLU A 125 -2.00 9.69 7.25
C GLU A 125 -2.60 8.31 7.45
N ILE A 126 -2.72 7.88 8.70
CA ILE A 126 -3.42 6.66 9.07
C ILE A 126 -4.87 7.02 9.36
N ARG A 127 -5.80 6.48 8.58
CA ARG A 127 -7.24 6.68 8.78
C ARG A 127 -7.77 5.76 9.88
N SER A 128 -8.91 6.14 10.47
CA SER A 128 -9.69 5.19 11.27
C SER A 128 -10.10 4.00 10.38
N PRO A 129 -9.96 2.75 10.87
CA PRO A 129 -10.51 1.60 10.16
C PRO A 129 -12.01 1.78 9.95
N GLU A 130 -12.49 1.39 8.77
CA GLU A 130 -13.92 1.34 8.51
C GLU A 130 -14.56 0.33 9.48
N PRO A 131 -15.75 0.62 10.04
CA PRO A 131 -16.48 -0.36 10.83
C PRO A 131 -16.68 -1.62 10.00
N TRP A 132 -16.46 -2.80 10.61
CA TRP A 132 -16.82 -4.05 9.96
C TRP A 132 -18.28 -3.99 9.52
N PRO A 133 -18.62 -4.48 8.31
CA PRO A 133 -20.01 -4.65 7.94
C PRO A 133 -20.65 -5.50 9.02
N VAL A 134 -21.59 -4.92 9.76
CA VAL A 134 -22.45 -5.72 10.62
C VAL A 134 -23.25 -6.53 9.61
N GLU A 135 -23.03 -7.84 9.55
CA GLU A 135 -23.98 -8.69 8.85
C GLU A 135 -25.32 -8.42 9.54
N ASP A 136 -26.24 -7.79 8.81
CA ASP A 136 -27.60 -7.59 9.28
C ASP A 136 -28.16 -8.98 9.59
N ALA A 137 -28.10 -9.38 10.87
CA ALA A 137 -28.71 -10.60 11.39
C ALA A 137 -30.25 -10.60 11.20
N SER A 138 -30.78 -9.52 10.63
CA SER A 138 -32.16 -9.31 10.19
C SER A 138 -32.41 -9.64 8.71
N LYS A 139 -31.50 -10.29 7.98
CA LYS A 139 -31.94 -11.16 6.87
C LYS A 139 -32.63 -12.38 7.48
N GLU A 140 -33.86 -12.11 7.92
CA GLU A 140 -34.84 -13.02 8.45
C GLU A 140 -34.87 -14.25 7.53
N VAL A 141 -34.40 -15.39 8.04
CA VAL A 141 -34.62 -16.69 7.42
C VAL A 141 -36.13 -16.86 7.39
N ASP A 142 -36.73 -16.58 6.24
CA ASP A 142 -38.15 -16.73 5.99
C ASP A 142 -38.50 -18.21 6.20
N THR A 143 -38.90 -18.54 7.43
CA THR A 143 -39.03 -19.93 7.91
C THR A 143 -40.38 -20.52 7.52
N LYS A 144 -41.11 -19.88 6.60
CA LYS A 144 -42.42 -20.34 6.12
C LYS A 144 -42.32 -20.97 4.75
N ALA A 145 -41.63 -22.10 4.67
CA ALA A 145 -41.88 -23.08 3.61
C ALA A 145 -41.65 -24.50 4.14
N GLY A 146 -42.74 -25.25 4.27
CA GLY A 146 -42.71 -26.71 4.36
C GLY A 146 -42.92 -27.26 5.76
N GLY A 147 -44.18 -27.53 6.12
CA GLY A 147 -44.50 -28.30 7.31
C GLY A 147 -43.99 -29.74 7.24
N THR A 148 -43.54 -30.27 8.37
CA THR A 148 -43.79 -31.65 8.77
C THR A 148 -43.62 -31.74 10.28
N ASP A 149 -44.58 -32.41 10.93
CA ASP A 149 -44.64 -32.67 12.36
C ASP A 149 -43.29 -33.08 12.94
N ARG A 150 -42.77 -32.31 13.91
CA ARG A 150 -41.88 -32.83 14.93
C ARG A 150 -42.56 -32.68 16.27
N GLN A 151 -43.04 -33.81 16.75
CA GLN A 151 -43.51 -34.02 18.12
C GLN A 151 -42.46 -33.46 19.11
N PRO A 152 -42.86 -32.68 20.14
CA PRO A 152 -41.90 -32.19 21.11
C PRO A 152 -41.31 -33.37 21.90
N ASP A 153 -39.97 -33.44 21.95
CA ASP A 153 -39.24 -34.34 22.84
C ASP A 153 -39.70 -34.12 24.28
N LYS A 154 -40.00 -35.21 24.99
CA LYS A 154 -40.37 -35.17 26.41
C LYS A 154 -39.24 -34.52 27.24
N ASP A 155 -39.62 -33.73 28.24
CA ASP A 155 -38.68 -33.09 29.18
C ASP A 155 -37.81 -34.16 29.88
N PRO A 156 -36.47 -34.08 29.83
CA PRO A 156 -35.57 -35.03 30.48
C PRO A 156 -35.69 -35.12 32.01
N ARG A 157 -36.49 -34.26 32.66
CA ARG A 157 -36.68 -34.26 34.12
C ARG A 157 -37.69 -35.30 34.64
N GLU A 158 -38.35 -36.05 33.77
CA GLU A 158 -39.35 -37.05 34.18
C GLU A 158 -38.77 -38.46 34.45
N ILE A 159 -37.43 -38.63 34.43
CA ILE A 159 -36.78 -39.96 34.47
C ILE A 159 -36.38 -40.42 35.89
N TYR A 160 -36.48 -39.57 36.91
CA TYR A 160 -36.18 -39.97 38.30
C TYR A 160 -37.23 -39.46 39.29
N ASP A 161 -38.32 -40.20 39.42
CA ASP A 161 -39.06 -40.29 40.68
C ASP A 161 -39.47 -41.78 40.87
N PRO A 162 -38.97 -42.49 41.91
CA PRO A 162 -39.24 -43.91 42.13
C PRO A 162 -40.63 -44.22 42.68
#